data_AF-A0AA91GK25-F1
#
_entry.id   AF-A0AA91GK25-F1
#
_cell.length_a   1.000
_cell.length_b   1.000
_cell.length_c   1.000
_cell.angle_alpha   90.00
_cell.angle_beta   90.00
_cell.angle_gamma   90.00
#
_symmetry.space_group_name_H-M   'P 1'
#
loop_
_entity.id
_entity.type
_entity.pdbx_description
1 polymer ?
#
loop_
_entity_poly.entity_id
_entity_poly.type
_entity_poly.pdbx_seq_one_letter_code
_entity_poly.pdbx_strand_id
1 'polypeptide(L)'
;MTISRQADRWFISFKIDVPIEQTPKVCDIVGVDLGIKALATLSTGVVFDGAKSYRQAERRLKRLQRNLSRKVKGSANWNKAVLLVAKAHRQVANIRKDVLHKVTTYLSKNHAVIGIEDLNVSGMMEGSLFG
;
A
#
# COMPACT_ATOMS: atom_id res chain seq x y z
N MET A 1 23.97 7.48 2.15
CA MET A 1 22.92 8.50 2.19
C MET A 1 22.34 8.65 0.79
N THR A 2 21.03 8.79 0.65
CA THR A 2 20.35 8.91 -0.65
C THR A 2 19.37 10.09 -0.61
N ILE A 3 19.37 10.89 -1.68
CA ILE A 3 18.42 11.99 -1.88
C ILE A 3 17.51 11.61 -3.05
N SER A 4 16.20 11.73 -2.86
CA SER A 4 15.22 11.44 -3.91
C SER A 4 14.09 12.45 -3.92
N ARG A 5 13.39 12.57 -5.05
CA ARG A 5 12.21 13.44 -5.20
C ARG A 5 11.01 12.64 -5.65
N GLN A 6 9.88 12.82 -4.98
CA GLN A 6 8.59 12.23 -5.36
C GLN A 6 7.52 13.32 -5.44
N ALA A 7 7.01 13.55 -6.66
CA ALA A 7 6.11 14.64 -6.99
C ALA A 7 6.68 16.01 -6.57
N ASP A 8 6.08 16.63 -5.54
CA ASP A 8 6.44 17.93 -4.99
C ASP A 8 7.29 17.86 -3.71
N ARG A 9 7.78 16.67 -3.31
CA ARG A 9 8.53 16.49 -2.06
C ARG A 9 9.93 15.90 -2.31
N TRP A 10 10.88 16.36 -1.51
CA TRP A 10 12.23 15.80 -1.40
C TRP A 10 12.31 14.89 -0.17
N PHE A 11 13.08 13.81 -0.29
CA PHE A 11 13.33 12.84 0.77
C PHE A 11 14.83 12.65 0.90
N ILE A 12 15.29 12.59 2.15
CA ILE A 12 16.67 12.26 2.51
C ILE A 12 16.61 11.01 3.37
N SER A 13 17.38 9.98 3.00
CA SER A 13 17.51 8.75 3.78
C SER A 13 18.97 8.47 4.09
N PHE A 14 19.26 8.16 5.34
CA PHE A 14 20.55 7.71 5.81
C PHE A 14 20.35 6.47 6.68
N LYS A 15 21.36 5.61 6.71
CA LYS A 15 21.34 4.35 7.46
C LYS A 15 22.01 4.60 8.79
N ILE A 16 21.42 4.06 9.85
CA ILE A 16 22.05 3.99 11.17
C ILE A 16 22.01 2.53 11.62
N ASP A 17 23.06 2.10 12.30
CA ASP A 17 23.10 0.80 12.94
C ASP A 17 22.64 0.98 14.39
N VAL A 18 21.66 0.18 14.79
CA VAL A 18 21.11 0.15 16.15
C VAL A 18 21.19 -1.28 16.67
N PRO A 19 21.58 -1.48 17.94
CA PRO A 19 21.57 -2.80 18.54
C PRO A 19 20.15 -3.37 18.56
N ILE A 20 20.01 -4.66 18.24
CA ILE A 20 18.72 -5.35 18.18
C ILE A 20 18.44 -5.96 19.55
N GLU A 21 17.35 -5.54 20.20
CA GLU A 21 16.83 -6.21 21.38
C GLU A 21 15.93 -7.37 20.97
N GLN A 22 16.27 -8.58 21.40
CA GLN A 22 15.41 -9.74 21.19
C GLN A 22 14.29 -9.74 22.23
N THR A 23 13.05 -9.76 21.76
CA THR A 23 11.87 -9.94 22.61
C THR A 23 11.44 -11.41 22.55
N PRO A 24 11.20 -12.08 23.70
CA PRO A 24 10.66 -13.43 23.69
C PRO A 24 9.24 -13.37 23.12
N LYS A 25 9.03 -14.06 21.99
CA LYS A 25 7.71 -14.18 21.35
C LYS A 25 7.09 -15.51 21.73
N VAL A 26 5.79 -15.53 21.97
CA VAL A 26 5.04 -16.77 22.13
C VAL A 26 5.07 -17.51 20.78
N CYS A 27 5.36 -18.80 20.81
CA CYS A 27 5.48 -19.67 19.62
C CYS A 27 4.12 -20.03 19.01
N ASP A 28 3.28 -19.03 18.75
CA ASP A 28 2.00 -19.23 18.08
C ASP A 28 2.19 -19.06 16.57
N ILE A 29 1.82 -20.10 15.83
CA ILE A 29 1.77 -20.10 14.37
C ILE A 29 0.50 -19.35 13.95
N VAL A 30 0.63 -18.35 13.09
CA VAL A 30 -0.53 -17.66 12.49
C VAL A 30 -0.55 -17.85 10.98
N GLY A 31 -1.71 -18.24 10.45
CA GLY A 31 -1.99 -18.21 9.01
C GLY A 31 -2.49 -16.83 8.59
N VAL A 32 -2.09 -16.37 7.41
CA VAL A 32 -2.53 -15.10 6.82
C VAL A 32 -3.18 -15.37 5.47
N ASP A 33 -4.49 -15.11 5.38
CA ASP A 33 -5.27 -15.10 4.13
C ASP A 33 -5.36 -13.66 3.60
N LEU A 34 -4.88 -13.42 2.37
CA LEU A 34 -4.87 -12.10 1.75
C LEU A 34 -6.06 -11.95 0.79
N GLY A 35 -7.06 -11.15 1.15
CA GLY A 35 -8.27 -10.98 0.33
C GLY A 35 -8.33 -9.69 -0.49
N ILE A 36 -9.30 -9.63 -1.41
CA ILE A 36 -9.69 -8.39 -2.13
C ILE A 36 -10.67 -7.54 -1.29
N LYS A 37 -11.51 -8.19 -0.46
CA LYS A 37 -12.49 -7.53 0.41
C LYS A 37 -11.88 -7.08 1.75
N ALA A 38 -11.14 -7.96 2.41
CA ALA A 38 -10.29 -7.67 3.56
C ALA A 38 -8.83 -7.80 3.12
N LEU A 39 -7.97 -6.87 3.52
CA LEU A 39 -6.57 -6.88 3.08
C LEU A 39 -5.83 -8.11 3.61
N ALA A 40 -6.10 -8.51 4.85
CA ALA A 40 -5.61 -9.76 5.42
C ALA A 40 -6.57 -10.27 6.49
N THR A 41 -6.78 -11.58 6.58
CA THR A 41 -7.48 -12.25 7.68
C THR A 41 -6.49 -13.23 8.31
N LEU A 42 -6.35 -13.16 9.64
CA LEU A 42 -5.50 -14.08 10.38
C LEU A 42 -6.29 -15.32 10.81
N SER A 43 -5.62 -16.46 10.93
CA SER A 43 -6.22 -17.70 11.49
C SER A 43 -6.71 -17.53 12.94
N THR A 44 -6.27 -16.47 13.62
CA THR A 44 -6.75 -16.05 14.94
C THR A 44 -8.09 -15.31 14.91
N GLY A 45 -8.65 -15.06 13.72
CA GLY A 45 -9.89 -14.30 13.51
C GLY A 45 -9.70 -12.78 13.40
N VAL A 46 -8.47 -12.27 13.52
CA VAL A 46 -8.17 -10.85 13.34
C VAL A 46 -8.27 -10.47 11.86
N VAL A 47 -9.07 -9.46 11.56
CA VAL A 47 -9.26 -8.96 10.19
C VAL A 47 -8.59 -7.59 10.03
N PHE A 48 -7.73 -7.46 9.03
CA PHE A 48 -7.19 -6.19 8.56
C PHE A 48 -8.00 -5.70 7.38
N ASP A 49 -8.84 -4.70 7.62
CA ASP A 49 -9.56 -4.03 6.54
C ASP A 49 -8.62 -3.24 5.63
N GLY A 50 -8.96 -3.19 4.35
CA GLY A 50 -8.37 -2.20 3.46
C GLY A 50 -8.71 -0.78 3.94
N ALA A 51 -7.78 0.16 3.77
CA ALA A 51 -8.04 1.55 4.17
C ALA A 51 -9.26 2.11 3.43
N LYS A 52 -10.31 2.54 4.16
CA LYS A 52 -11.52 3.14 3.58
C LYS A 52 -11.21 4.33 2.65
N SER A 53 -10.13 5.06 2.97
CA SER A 53 -9.60 6.17 2.16
C SER A 53 -9.01 5.74 0.81
N TYR A 54 -8.66 4.47 0.63
CA TYR A 54 -8.06 3.93 -0.59
C TYR A 54 -8.99 4.11 -1.80
N ARG A 55 -10.25 3.65 -1.69
CA ARG A 55 -11.23 3.77 -2.80
C ARG A 55 -11.45 5.23 -3.21
N GLN A 56 -11.51 6.14 -2.24
CA GLN A 56 -11.67 7.57 -2.53
C GLN A 56 -10.43 8.14 -3.24
N ALA A 57 -9.23 7.81 -2.78
CA ALA A 57 -7.97 8.22 -3.39
C ALA A 57 -7.82 7.66 -4.81
N GLU A 58 -8.20 6.41 -5.04
CA GLU A 58 -8.18 5.75 -6.35
C GLU A 58 -9.16 6.39 -7.33
N ARG A 59 -10.41 6.66 -6.92
CA ARG A 59 -11.39 7.41 -7.75
C ARG A 59 -10.85 8.77 -8.14
N ARG A 60 -10.23 9.48 -7.19
CA ARG A 60 -9.59 10.78 -7.46
C ARG A 60 -8.46 10.64 -8.47
N LEU A 61 -7.59 9.64 -8.33
CA LEU A 61 -6.51 9.36 -9.27
C LEU A 61 -7.07 9.12 -10.68
N LYS A 62 -8.08 8.26 -10.82
CA LYS A 62 -8.73 7.95 -12.11
C LYS A 62 -9.33 9.21 -12.75
N ARG A 63 -9.97 10.08 -11.97
CA ARG A 63 -10.50 11.38 -12.45
C ARG A 63 -9.37 12.30 -12.94
N LEU A 64 -8.27 12.40 -12.21
CA LEU A 64 -7.14 13.23 -12.58
C LEU A 64 -6.43 12.71 -13.84
N GLN A 65 -6.28 11.40 -14.00
CA GLN A 65 -5.72 10.79 -15.21
C GLN A 65 -6.58 11.09 -16.44
N ARG A 66 -7.91 10.96 -16.33
CA ARG A 66 -8.86 11.35 -17.41
C ARG A 66 -8.79 12.84 -17.74
N ASN A 67 -8.58 13.69 -16.75
CA ASN A 67 -8.42 15.12 -16.98
C ASN A 67 -7.07 15.45 -17.64
N LEU A 68 -6.01 14.68 -17.33
CA LEU A 68 -4.69 14.85 -17.95
C LEU A 68 -4.70 14.42 -19.41
N SER A 69 -5.36 13.30 -19.75
CA SER A 69 -5.38 12.77 -21.12
C SER A 69 -6.05 13.70 -22.13
N ARG A 70 -6.96 14.58 -21.67
CA ARG A 70 -7.62 15.59 -22.50
C ARG A 70 -6.81 16.88 -22.70
N LYS A 71 -5.64 17.02 -22.07
CA LYS A 71 -4.83 18.25 -22.14
C LYS A 71 -3.74 18.15 -23.18
N VAL A 72 -3.46 19.26 -23.86
CA VAL A 72 -2.37 19.39 -24.82
C VAL A 72 -1.03 19.20 -24.13
N LYS A 73 -0.30 18.15 -24.50
CA LYS A 73 1.02 17.80 -23.96
C LYS A 73 1.97 19.00 -24.04
N GLY A 74 2.74 19.25 -22.98
CA GLY A 74 3.70 20.35 -22.90
C GLY A 74 3.11 21.73 -22.55
N SER A 75 1.78 21.91 -22.62
CA SER A 75 1.16 23.17 -22.18
C SER A 75 1.32 23.39 -20.67
N ALA A 76 1.27 24.65 -20.22
CA ALA A 76 1.31 24.99 -18.79
C ALA A 76 0.22 24.27 -17.98
N ASN A 77 -0.98 24.13 -18.56
CA ASN A 77 -2.09 23.42 -17.94
C ASN A 77 -1.87 21.90 -17.89
N TRP A 78 -1.18 21.32 -18.87
CA TRP A 78 -0.78 19.92 -18.84
C TRP A 78 0.27 19.66 -17.75
N ASN A 79 1.31 20.50 -17.65
CA ASN A 79 2.33 20.38 -16.59
C ASN A 79 1.71 20.44 -15.18
N LYS A 80 0.76 21.36 -14.96
CA LYS A 80 -0.01 21.43 -13.69
C LYS A 80 -0.78 20.13 -13.43
N ALA A 81 -1.43 19.56 -14.45
CA ALA A 81 -2.19 18.33 -14.32
C ALA A 81 -1.31 17.09 -14.07
N VAL A 82 -0.14 17.01 -14.70
CA VAL A 82 0.87 15.95 -14.43
C VAL A 82 1.26 15.96 -12.96
N LEU A 83 1.55 17.14 -12.40
CA LEU A 83 1.90 17.25 -10.99
C LEU A 83 0.75 16.79 -10.07
N LEU A 84 -0.49 17.13 -10.39
CA LEU A 84 -1.65 16.67 -9.62
C LEU A 84 -1.81 15.14 -9.67
N VAL A 85 -1.61 14.52 -10.83
CA VAL A 85 -1.61 13.06 -10.99
C VAL A 85 -0.48 12.44 -10.17
N ALA A 86 0.73 13.00 -10.21
CA ALA A 86 1.86 12.51 -9.41
C ALA A 86 1.59 12.59 -7.89
N LYS A 87 0.96 13.67 -7.41
CA LYS A 87 0.55 13.80 -5.99
C LYS A 87 -0.50 12.76 -5.62
N ALA A 88 -1.47 12.48 -6.49
CA ALA A 88 -2.50 11.48 -6.26
C ALA A 88 -1.92 10.06 -6.23
N HIS A 89 -1.01 9.72 -7.15
CA HIS A 89 -0.25 8.46 -7.11
C HIS A 89 0.49 8.27 -5.80
N ARG A 90 1.20 9.30 -5.33
CA ARG A 90 1.87 9.26 -4.02
C ARG A 90 0.89 8.99 -2.89
N GLN A 91 -0.28 9.64 -2.88
CA GLN A 91 -1.28 9.42 -1.84
C GLN A 91 -1.75 7.96 -1.81
N VAL A 92 -2.07 7.39 -2.97
CA VAL A 92 -2.47 5.97 -3.09
C VAL A 92 -1.35 5.04 -2.60
N ALA A 93 -0.11 5.28 -3.02
CA ALA A 93 1.04 4.50 -2.59
C ALA A 93 1.27 4.59 -1.07
N ASN A 94 1.13 5.78 -0.48
CA ASN A 94 1.28 5.98 0.96
C ASN A 94 0.19 5.26 1.76
N ILE A 95 -1.06 5.26 1.29
CA ILE A 95 -2.15 4.52 1.93
C ILE A 95 -1.85 3.02 1.91
N ARG A 96 -1.43 2.47 0.76
CA ARG A 96 -1.04 1.04 0.67
C ARG A 96 0.11 0.72 1.62
N LYS A 97 1.15 1.58 1.64
CA LYS A 97 2.33 1.40 2.47
C LYS A 97 2.01 1.45 3.98
N ASP A 98 1.18 2.39 4.41
CA ASP A 98 0.74 2.51 5.80
C ASP A 98 0.03 1.24 6.28
N VAL A 99 -0.91 0.75 5.47
CA VAL A 99 -1.65 -0.48 5.77
C VAL A 99 -0.70 -1.67 5.87
N LEU A 100 0.19 -1.86 4.89
CA LEU A 100 1.17 -2.95 4.92
C LEU A 100 2.11 -2.87 6.13
N HIS A 101 2.57 -1.68 6.51
CA HIS A 101 3.40 -1.51 7.70
C HIS A 101 2.67 -1.86 8.98
N LYS A 102 1.40 -1.51 9.11
CA LYS A 102 0.58 -1.87 10.28
C LYS A 102 0.42 -3.38 10.39
N VAL A 103 0.10 -4.07 9.29
CA VAL A 103 -0.03 -5.53 9.26
C VAL A 103 1.30 -6.20 9.61
N THR A 104 2.39 -5.83 8.93
CA THR A 104 3.71 -6.44 9.16
C THR A 104 4.25 -6.17 10.56
N THR A 105 4.01 -4.97 11.11
CA THR A 105 4.38 -4.64 12.50
C THR A 105 3.58 -5.49 13.48
N TYR A 106 2.27 -5.64 13.27
CA TYR A 106 1.44 -6.49 14.10
C TYR A 106 1.92 -7.94 14.08
N LEU A 107 2.11 -8.51 12.88
CA LEU A 107 2.58 -9.88 12.72
C LEU A 107 3.94 -10.10 13.39
N SER A 108 4.90 -9.20 13.12
CA SER A 108 6.26 -9.28 13.66
C SER A 108 6.30 -9.18 15.18
N LYS A 109 5.38 -8.43 15.80
CA LYS A 109 5.35 -8.25 17.25
C LYS A 109 4.66 -9.40 17.98
N ASN A 110 3.66 -10.03 17.38
CA ASN A 110 2.77 -10.95 18.07
C ASN A 110 3.02 -12.43 17.73
N HIS A 111 3.70 -12.74 16.62
CA HIS A 111 3.86 -14.12 16.16
C HIS A 111 5.33 -14.45 15.86
N ALA A 112 5.74 -15.65 16.27
CA ALA A 112 7.08 -16.18 16.00
C ALA A 112 7.16 -16.86 14.61
N VAL A 113 6.05 -17.45 14.17
CA VAL A 113 5.93 -18.17 12.89
C VAL A 113 4.71 -17.66 12.13
N ILE A 114 4.91 -17.27 10.87
CA ILE A 114 3.86 -16.72 10.00
C ILE A 114 3.76 -17.62 8.77
N GLY A 115 2.63 -18.30 8.61
CA GLY A 115 2.28 -19.01 7.39
C GLY A 115 1.50 -18.07 6.46
N ILE A 116 1.95 -17.94 5.22
CA ILE A 116 1.22 -17.18 4.19
C ILE A 116 0.62 -18.20 3.25
N GLU A 117 -0.71 -18.14 3.08
CA GLU A 117 -1.40 -19.03 2.14
C GLU A 117 -1.08 -18.58 0.71
N ASP A 118 -0.79 -19.53 -0.18
CA ASP A 118 -0.36 -19.24 -1.56
C ASP A 118 -1.56 -18.74 -2.37
N LEU A 119 -1.72 -17.42 -2.42
CA LEU A 119 -2.87 -16.79 -3.04
C LEU A 119 -2.60 -16.65 -4.55
N ASN A 120 -3.37 -17.37 -5.37
CA ASN A 120 -3.42 -17.12 -6.81
C ASN A 120 -4.17 -15.81 -7.08
N VAL A 121 -3.50 -14.67 -6.84
CA VAL A 121 -4.05 -13.32 -6.96
C VAL A 121 -4.58 -13.04 -8.38
N SER A 122 -4.00 -13.69 -9.39
CA SER A 122 -4.45 -13.65 -10.80
C SER A 122 -5.87 -14.19 -10.97
N GLY A 123 -6.19 -15.33 -10.37
CA GLY A 123 -7.53 -15.96 -10.49
C GLY A 123 -8.64 -15.19 -9.78
N MET A 124 -8.31 -14.42 -8.73
CA MET A 124 -9.29 -13.65 -7.97
C MET A 124 -9.67 -12.30 -8.60
N MET A 125 -8.79 -11.68 -9.41
CA MET A 125 -9.15 -10.46 -10.14
C MET A 125 -10.14 -10.74 -11.29
N GLU A 126 -10.03 -11.90 -11.92
CA GLU A 126 -10.83 -12.30 -13.10
C GLU A 126 -12.31 -12.51 -12.75
N GLY A 127 -12.62 -13.02 -11.55
CA GLY A 127 -13.99 -13.24 -11.07
C GLY A 127 -14.76 -11.98 -10.64
N SER A 128 -14.14 -10.80 -10.66
CA SER A 128 -14.78 -9.54 -10.20
C SER A 128 -15.20 -8.60 -11.34
N LEU A 129 -14.97 -8.99 -12.61
CA LEU A 129 -15.39 -8.25 -13.80
C LEU A 129 -16.75 -8.69 -14.38
N PHE A 130 -17.41 -9.66 -13.75
CA PHE A 130 -18.79 -10.05 -14.03
C PHE A 130 -19.61 -9.97 -12.74
N GLY A 131 -20.24 -8.81 -12.52
CA GLY A 131 -21.11 -8.52 -11.39
C GLY A 131 -21.59 -7.08 -11.40
#